data_AF-A0A1H8VJ60-F1
#
_entry.id   AF-A0A1H8VJ60-F1
#
_cell.length_a   1.000
_cell.length_b   1.000
_cell.length_c   1.000
_cell.angle_alpha   90.00
_cell.angle_beta   90.00
_cell.angle_gamma   90.00
#
_symmetry.space_group_name_H-M   'P 1'
#
loop_
_entity.id
_entity.type
_entity.pdbx_description
1 polymer ?
#
loop_
_entity_poly.entity_id
_entity_poly.type
_entity_poly.pdbx_seq_one_letter_code
_entity_poly.pdbx_strand_id
1 'polypeptide(L)'
;MIEADRFRAEHSEVALRQPQQRKAEMNELAHKFEAAVGQIVETVTSASTEREASAAALTSTAERSLNLATAVASASEEASTNVQSVASAAKEMTSSVNEIGHINYVPRGATETESASTNVLAGAHSLSDESSRLMVEVDRVLESVRAA
;
A
#
# COMPACT_ATOMS: atom_id res chain seq x y z
N MET A 1 18.45 -35.39 82.41
CA MET A 1 19.33 -34.61 81.50
C MET A 1 19.10 -34.98 80.03
N ILE A 2 19.04 -36.27 79.68
CA ILE A 2 18.87 -36.76 78.29
C ILE A 2 17.57 -36.26 77.60
N GLU A 3 16.45 -36.15 78.31
CA GLU A 3 15.19 -35.63 77.75
C GLU A 3 15.22 -34.12 77.43
N ALA A 4 15.93 -33.33 78.23
CA ALA A 4 16.04 -31.88 78.01
C ALA A 4 16.89 -31.56 76.77
N ASP A 5 17.91 -32.38 76.51
CA ASP A 5 18.73 -32.25 75.31
C ASP A 5 17.98 -32.70 74.06
N ARG A 6 17.16 -33.77 74.15
CA ARG A 6 16.29 -34.21 73.06
C ARG A 6 15.23 -33.17 72.70
N PHE A 7 14.59 -32.56 73.70
CA PHE A 7 13.58 -31.53 73.47
C PHE A 7 14.17 -30.25 72.85
N ARG A 8 15.40 -29.87 73.23
CA ARG A 8 16.14 -28.77 72.57
C ARG A 8 16.56 -29.12 71.15
N ALA A 9 17.00 -30.35 70.89
CA ALA A 9 17.37 -30.79 69.56
C ALA A 9 16.16 -30.76 68.61
N GLU A 10 15.01 -31.31 69.02
CA GLU A 10 13.77 -31.28 68.24
C GLU A 10 13.29 -29.83 67.98
N HIS A 11 13.31 -28.96 68.99
CA HIS A 11 12.96 -27.54 68.80
C HIS A 11 13.93 -26.80 67.86
N SER A 12 15.23 -27.13 67.93
CA SER A 12 16.24 -26.50 67.07
C SER A 12 16.08 -26.89 65.60
N GLU A 13 15.70 -28.15 65.32
CA GLU A 13 15.42 -28.60 63.96
C GLU A 13 14.18 -27.90 63.37
N VAL A 14 13.10 -27.80 64.16
CA VAL A 14 11.87 -27.14 63.71
C VAL A 14 12.09 -25.64 63.46
N ALA A 15 12.89 -24.97 64.32
CA ALA A 15 13.23 -23.57 64.17
C ALA A 15 14.05 -23.27 62.90
N LEU A 16 14.84 -24.23 62.42
CA LEU A 16 15.62 -24.11 61.18
C LEU A 16 14.80 -24.50 59.93
N ARG A 17 13.83 -25.41 60.05
CA ARG A 17 12.97 -25.86 58.93
C ARG A 17 12.02 -24.76 58.42
N GLN A 18 11.40 -23.97 59.30
CA GLN A 18 10.50 -22.87 58.87
C GLN A 18 11.17 -21.82 57.95
N PRO A 19 12.34 -21.24 58.31
CA PRO A 19 13.00 -20.27 57.44
C PRO A 19 13.51 -20.90 56.14
N GLN A 20 13.90 -22.18 56.15
CA GLN A 20 14.24 -22.91 54.93
C GLN A 20 13.03 -23.11 54.01
N GLN A 21 11.87 -23.47 54.54
CA GLN A 21 10.62 -23.58 53.78
C GLN A 21 10.21 -22.24 53.15
N ARG A 22 10.20 -21.14 53.92
CA ARG A 22 9.91 -19.81 53.35
C ARG A 22 10.87 -19.42 52.23
N LYS A 23 12.16 -19.73 52.39
CA LYS A 23 13.15 -19.48 51.33
C LYS A 23 12.84 -20.29 50.07
N ALA A 24 12.46 -21.56 50.23
CA ALA A 24 12.09 -22.41 49.11
C ALA A 24 10.84 -21.90 48.39
N GLU A 25 9.79 -21.53 49.13
CA GLU A 25 8.56 -20.94 48.59
C GLU A 25 8.83 -19.62 47.86
N MET A 26 9.67 -18.75 48.43
CA MET A 26 10.06 -17.49 47.80
C MET A 26 10.83 -17.72 46.50
N ASN A 27 11.77 -18.68 46.49
CA ASN A 27 12.50 -19.05 45.27
C ASN A 27 11.57 -19.64 44.21
N GLU A 28 10.60 -20.47 44.60
CA GLU A 28 9.62 -21.03 43.67
C GLU A 28 8.75 -19.93 43.04
N LEU A 29 8.30 -18.97 43.85
CA LEU A 29 7.54 -17.82 43.37
C LEU A 29 8.38 -16.95 42.43
N ALA A 30 9.65 -16.71 42.76
CA ALA A 30 10.58 -15.97 41.91
C ALA A 30 10.81 -16.68 40.57
N HIS A 31 11.00 -18.01 40.56
CA HIS A 31 11.14 -18.79 39.33
C HIS A 31 9.87 -18.76 38.47
N LYS A 32 8.69 -18.87 39.09
CA LYS A 32 7.41 -18.74 38.37
C LYS A 32 7.24 -17.36 37.76
N PHE A 33 7.60 -16.32 38.50
CA PHE A 33 7.56 -14.94 38.01
C PHE A 33 8.53 -14.74 36.83
N GLU A 34 9.78 -15.18 36.97
CA GLU A 34 10.79 -15.09 35.91
C GLU A 34 10.35 -15.84 34.65
N ALA A 35 9.79 -17.05 34.80
CA ALA A 35 9.24 -17.81 33.68
C ALA A 35 8.07 -17.09 32.99
N ALA A 36 7.13 -16.53 33.76
CA ALA A 36 5.99 -15.80 33.22
C ALA A 36 6.42 -14.53 32.47
N VAL A 37 7.37 -13.76 33.04
CA VAL A 37 7.92 -12.58 32.37
C VAL A 37 8.69 -12.98 31.11
N GLY A 38 9.47 -14.06 31.15
CA GLY A 38 10.16 -14.60 29.98
C GLY A 38 9.21 -14.90 28.82
N GLN A 39 8.08 -15.57 29.10
CA GLN A 39 7.05 -15.86 28.09
C GLN A 39 6.38 -14.60 27.53
N ILE A 40 6.14 -13.59 28.36
CA ILE A 40 5.56 -12.31 27.91
C ILE A 40 6.54 -11.60 26.97
N VAL A 41 7.82 -11.53 27.34
CA VAL A 41 8.85 -10.90 26.51
C VAL A 41 8.97 -11.64 25.17
N GLU A 42 9.02 -12.97 25.17
CA GLU A 42 9.06 -13.78 23.95
C GLU A 42 7.86 -13.50 23.04
N THR A 43 6.65 -13.47 23.60
CA THR A 43 5.41 -13.18 22.86
C THR A 43 5.42 -11.77 22.25
N VAL A 44 5.81 -10.77 23.05
CA VAL A 44 5.87 -9.37 22.59
C VAL A 44 6.94 -9.18 21.52
N THR A 45 8.10 -9.82 21.66
CA THR A 45 9.16 -9.81 20.66
C THR A 45 8.68 -10.42 19.35
N SER A 46 8.06 -11.61 19.41
CA SER A 46 7.50 -12.26 18.22
C SER A 46 6.46 -11.37 17.52
N ALA A 47 5.52 -10.80 18.28
CA ALA A 47 4.49 -9.92 17.74
C ALA A 47 5.07 -8.63 17.14
N SER A 48 6.16 -8.11 17.71
CA SER A 48 6.86 -6.93 17.20
C SER A 48 7.56 -7.25 15.87
N THR A 49 8.25 -8.39 15.78
CA THR A 49 8.90 -8.85 14.54
C THR A 49 7.89 -9.08 13.43
N GLU A 50 6.72 -9.66 13.73
CA GLU A 50 5.66 -9.86 12.73
C GLU A 50 5.06 -8.52 12.25
N ARG A 51 4.93 -7.54 13.14
CA ARG A 51 4.52 -6.18 12.76
C ARG A 51 5.56 -5.47 11.91
N GLU A 52 6.85 -5.58 12.23
CA GLU A 52 7.93 -5.02 11.41
C GLU A 52 7.95 -5.64 10.00
N ALA A 53 7.77 -6.95 9.91
CA ALA A 53 7.67 -7.64 8.61
C ALA A 53 6.45 -7.16 7.81
N SER A 54 5.29 -6.99 8.47
CA SER A 54 4.07 -6.47 7.84
C SER A 54 4.25 -5.03 7.38
N ALA A 55 4.88 -4.17 8.18
CA ALA A 55 5.18 -2.79 7.82
C ALA A 55 6.12 -2.73 6.61
N ALA A 56 7.19 -3.54 6.59
CA ALA A 56 8.09 -3.63 5.45
C ALA A 56 7.38 -4.08 4.16
N ALA A 57 6.46 -5.04 4.26
CA ALA A 57 5.64 -5.48 3.13
C ALA A 57 4.69 -4.37 2.62
N LEU A 58 4.09 -3.60 3.53
CA LEU A 58 3.27 -2.44 3.18
C LEU A 58 4.09 -1.37 2.48
N THR A 59 5.29 -1.04 2.98
CA THR A 59 6.22 -0.09 2.33
C THR A 59 6.59 -0.55 0.92
N SER A 60 6.95 -1.82 0.75
CA SER A 60 7.28 -2.36 -0.58
C SER A 60 6.09 -2.31 -1.54
N THR A 61 4.88 -2.57 -1.04
CA THR A 61 3.64 -2.47 -1.83
C THR A 61 3.33 -1.02 -2.22
N ALA A 62 3.57 -0.07 -1.31
CA ALA A 62 3.42 1.36 -1.55
C ALA A 62 4.40 1.85 -2.63
N GLU A 63 5.69 1.49 -2.54
CA GLU A 63 6.71 1.80 -3.55
C GLU A 63 6.35 1.22 -4.93
N ARG A 64 5.86 -0.02 -4.97
CA ARG A 64 5.41 -0.64 -6.22
C ARG A 64 4.20 0.08 -6.82
N SER A 65 3.25 0.48 -5.97
CA SER A 65 2.08 1.26 -6.39
C SER A 65 2.48 2.63 -6.95
N LEU A 66 3.45 3.30 -6.32
CA LEU A 66 4.01 4.56 -6.79
C LEU A 66 4.61 4.41 -8.20
N ASN A 67 5.45 3.40 -8.41
CA ASN A 67 6.08 3.13 -9.71
C ASN A 67 5.04 2.86 -10.81
N LEU A 68 4.00 2.08 -10.50
CA LEU A 68 2.90 1.82 -11.43
C LEU A 68 2.11 3.10 -11.74
N ALA A 69 1.78 3.89 -10.72
CA ALA A 69 1.07 5.15 -10.90
C ALA A 69 1.87 6.13 -11.78
N THR A 70 3.19 6.25 -11.56
CA THR A 70 4.05 7.06 -12.45
C THR A 70 4.06 6.54 -13.88
N ALA A 71 4.13 5.23 -14.10
CA ALA A 71 4.08 4.66 -15.45
C ALA A 71 2.72 4.95 -16.14
N VAL A 72 1.61 4.87 -15.41
CA VAL A 72 0.28 5.21 -15.92
C VAL A 72 0.17 6.72 -16.21
N ALA A 73 0.75 7.58 -15.38
CA ALA A 73 0.81 9.03 -15.64
C ALA A 73 1.48 9.30 -17.00
N SER A 74 2.69 8.77 -17.20
CA SER A 74 3.44 8.96 -18.45
C SER A 74 2.69 8.41 -19.66
N ALA A 75 2.07 7.23 -19.55
CA ALA A 75 1.26 6.66 -20.63
C ALA A 75 0.03 7.53 -20.94
N SER A 76 -0.58 8.15 -19.94
CA SER A 76 -1.74 9.05 -20.10
C SER A 76 -1.34 10.37 -20.77
N GLU A 77 -0.18 10.94 -20.41
CA GLU A 77 0.38 12.11 -21.08
C GLU A 77 0.70 11.85 -22.56
N GLU A 78 1.30 10.69 -22.86
CA GLU A 78 1.57 10.26 -24.23
C GLU A 78 0.27 10.09 -25.03
N ALA A 79 -0.73 9.44 -24.45
CA ALA A 79 -2.05 9.28 -25.07
C ALA A 79 -2.71 10.63 -25.36
N SER A 80 -2.68 11.58 -24.41
CA SER A 80 -3.21 12.94 -24.59
C SER A 80 -2.52 13.68 -25.74
N THR A 81 -1.19 13.58 -25.81
CA THR A 81 -0.40 14.15 -26.91
C THR A 81 -0.79 13.57 -28.26
N ASN A 82 -0.92 12.25 -28.34
CA ASN A 82 -1.33 11.56 -29.57
C ASN A 82 -2.75 11.95 -30.01
N VAL A 83 -3.68 12.08 -29.07
CA VAL A 83 -5.05 12.55 -29.33
C VAL A 83 -5.04 13.98 -29.90
N GLN A 84 -4.25 14.87 -29.31
CA GLN A 84 -4.10 16.24 -29.78
C GLN A 84 -3.55 16.28 -31.22
N SER A 85 -2.57 15.42 -31.55
CA SER A 85 -2.05 15.28 -32.91
C SER A 85 -3.11 14.77 -33.90
N VAL A 86 -3.87 13.73 -33.54
CA VAL A 86 -4.95 13.19 -34.37
C VAL A 86 -6.04 14.24 -34.62
N ALA A 87 -6.43 15.00 -33.60
CA ALA A 87 -7.41 16.06 -33.75
C ALA A 87 -6.94 17.16 -34.71
N SER A 88 -5.66 17.55 -34.65
CA SER A 88 -5.07 18.51 -35.59
C SER A 88 -5.06 17.97 -37.02
N ALA A 89 -4.63 16.72 -37.22
CA ALA A 89 -4.64 16.09 -38.54
C ALA A 89 -6.06 15.99 -39.13
N ALA A 90 -7.07 15.66 -38.31
CA ALA A 90 -8.46 15.62 -38.73
C ALA A 90 -8.99 17.01 -39.13
N LYS A 91 -8.63 18.08 -38.40
CA LYS A 91 -8.97 19.46 -38.78
C LYS A 91 -8.36 19.85 -40.12
N GLU A 92 -7.08 19.54 -40.34
CA GLU A 92 -6.39 19.81 -41.61
C GLU A 92 -7.04 19.04 -42.78
N MET A 93 -7.44 17.79 -42.55
CA MET A 93 -8.16 16.99 -43.53
C MET A 93 -9.52 17.60 -43.88
N THR A 94 -10.32 18.01 -42.88
CA THR A 94 -11.60 18.70 -43.11
C THR A 94 -11.41 19.99 -43.92
N SER A 95 -10.39 20.78 -43.59
CA SER A 95 -10.06 22.01 -44.32
C SER A 95 -9.71 21.71 -45.79
N SER A 96 -8.88 20.69 -46.02
CA SER A 96 -8.46 20.28 -47.36
C SER A 96 -9.65 19.76 -48.20
N VAL A 97 -10.57 19.00 -47.59
CA VAL A 97 -11.78 18.49 -48.23
C VAL A 97 -12.72 19.62 -48.62
N ASN A 98 -12.92 20.60 -47.74
CA ASN A 98 -13.74 21.77 -48.02
C ASN A 98 -13.18 22.56 -49.22
N GLU A 99 -11.86 22.77 -49.28
CA GLU A 99 -11.21 23.45 -50.40
C GLU A 99 -11.37 22.66 -51.72
N ILE A 100 -11.12 21.34 -51.72
CA ILE A 100 -11.27 20.49 -52.90
C ILE A 100 -12.72 20.46 -53.39
N GLY A 101 -13.69 20.38 -52.46
CA GLY A 101 -15.12 20.43 -52.76
C GLY A 101 -15.51 21.72 -53.45
N HIS A 102 -14.91 22.84 -53.04
CA HIS A 102 -15.12 24.16 -53.64
C HIS A 102 -14.51 24.26 -55.05
N ILE A 103 -13.40 23.57 -55.32
CA ILE A 103 -12.72 23.56 -56.63
C ILE A 103 -13.43 22.66 -57.65
N ASN A 104 -13.92 21.48 -57.25
CA ASN A 104 -14.33 20.43 -58.19
C ASN A 104 -15.85 20.21 -58.36
N TYR A 105 -16.72 20.88 -57.61
CA TYR A 105 -18.18 20.68 -57.68
C TYR A 105 -18.58 19.19 -57.57
N VAL A 106 -17.93 18.45 -56.64
CA VAL A 106 -18.20 17.01 -56.39
C VAL A 106 -18.95 16.85 -55.07
N PRO A 107 -20.30 16.93 -55.07
CA PRO A 107 -21.08 17.01 -53.84
C PRO A 107 -21.15 15.71 -53.02
N ARG A 108 -20.93 14.53 -53.59
CA ARG A 108 -21.08 13.25 -52.85
C ARG A 108 -19.82 12.77 -52.12
N GLY A 109 -18.63 12.90 -52.73
CA GLY A 109 -17.37 12.49 -52.09
C GLY A 109 -16.96 13.41 -50.94
N ALA A 110 -17.32 14.69 -51.04
CA ALA A 110 -17.09 15.67 -49.98
C ALA A 110 -17.89 15.34 -48.71
N THR A 111 -19.17 14.95 -48.84
CA THR A 111 -20.03 14.66 -47.68
C THR A 111 -19.62 13.41 -46.88
N GLU A 112 -19.15 12.35 -47.55
CA GLU A 112 -18.69 11.14 -46.87
C GLU A 112 -17.39 11.40 -46.09
N THR A 113 -16.47 12.15 -46.69
CA THR A 113 -15.19 12.50 -46.06
C THR A 113 -15.39 13.49 -44.91
N GLU A 114 -16.29 14.46 -45.06
CA GLU A 114 -16.67 15.40 -43.99
C GLU A 114 -17.28 14.65 -42.80
N SER A 115 -18.18 13.69 -43.03
CA SER A 115 -18.75 12.85 -41.97
C SER A 115 -17.68 12.00 -41.27
N ALA A 116 -16.76 11.38 -42.02
CA ALA A 116 -15.64 10.63 -41.46
C ALA A 116 -14.73 11.51 -40.60
N SER A 117 -14.38 12.71 -41.07
CA SER A 117 -13.60 13.71 -40.32
C SER A 117 -14.30 14.11 -39.01
N THR A 118 -15.61 14.32 -39.06
CA THR A 118 -16.41 14.70 -37.88
C THR A 118 -16.41 13.58 -36.83
N ASN A 119 -16.51 12.32 -37.28
CA ASN A 119 -16.43 11.15 -36.40
C ASN A 119 -15.04 10.99 -35.76
N VAL A 120 -13.95 11.24 -36.51
CA VAL A 120 -12.58 11.21 -35.97
C VAL A 120 -12.37 12.31 -34.93
N LEU A 121 -12.87 13.53 -35.18
CA LEU A 121 -12.81 14.62 -34.21
C LEU A 121 -13.59 14.30 -32.93
N ALA A 122 -14.78 13.73 -33.05
CA ALA A 122 -15.58 13.30 -31.90
C ALA A 122 -14.85 12.22 -31.08
N GLY A 123 -14.28 11.21 -31.74
CA GLY A 123 -13.49 10.17 -31.08
C GLY A 123 -12.25 10.71 -30.37
N ALA A 124 -11.53 11.64 -30.99
CA ALA A 124 -10.39 12.31 -30.38
C ALA A 124 -10.81 13.11 -29.13
N HIS A 125 -11.92 13.85 -29.18
CA HIS A 125 -12.43 14.57 -28.00
C HIS A 125 -12.76 13.63 -26.83
N SER A 126 -13.48 12.53 -27.08
CA SER A 126 -13.79 11.55 -26.02
C SER A 126 -12.54 10.91 -25.42
N LEU A 127 -11.51 10.62 -26.24
CA LEU A 127 -10.26 10.04 -25.74
C LEU A 127 -9.42 11.06 -24.94
N SER A 128 -9.51 12.34 -25.29
CA SER A 128 -8.92 13.45 -24.53
C SER A 128 -9.55 13.59 -23.14
N ASP A 129 -10.88 13.48 -23.06
CA ASP A 129 -11.62 13.54 -21.80
C ASP A 129 -11.24 12.36 -20.89
N GLU A 130 -11.16 11.15 -21.45
CA GLU A 130 -10.76 9.95 -20.70
C GLU A 130 -9.30 10.05 -20.21
N SER A 131 -8.38 10.56 -21.05
CA SER A 131 -6.98 10.77 -20.65
C SER A 131 -6.86 11.79 -19.51
N SER A 132 -7.62 12.89 -19.59
CA SER A 132 -7.65 13.90 -18.52
C SER A 132 -8.18 13.34 -17.20
N ARG A 133 -9.19 12.47 -17.27
CA ARG A 133 -9.74 11.80 -16.10
C ARG A 133 -8.74 10.83 -15.47
N LEU A 134 -8.02 10.06 -16.28
CA LEU A 134 -6.95 9.16 -15.84
C LEU A 134 -5.84 9.91 -15.11
N MET A 135 -5.42 11.08 -15.60
CA MET A 135 -4.41 11.91 -14.92
C MET A 135 -4.84 12.32 -13.50
N VAL A 136 -6.10 12.72 -13.32
CA VAL A 136 -6.65 13.08 -12.00
C VAL A 136 -6.68 11.87 -11.05
N GLU A 137 -7.05 10.69 -11.55
CA GLU A 137 -7.09 9.47 -10.72
C GLU A 137 -5.68 9.05 -10.30
N VAL A 138 -4.69 9.17 -11.19
CA VAL A 138 -3.29 8.90 -10.88
C VAL A 138 -2.76 9.84 -9.81
N ASP A 139 -3.00 11.15 -9.92
CA ASP A 139 -2.59 12.13 -8.90
C ASP A 139 -3.17 11.78 -7.53
N ARG A 140 -4.45 11.39 -7.50
CA ARG A 140 -5.13 10.96 -6.27
C ARG A 140 -4.48 9.71 -5.65
N VAL A 141 -4.10 8.73 -6.47
CA VAL A 141 -3.40 7.52 -6.00
C VAL A 141 -2.02 7.86 -5.45
N LEU A 142 -1.26 8.72 -6.14
CA LEU A 142 0.06 9.16 -5.67
C LEU A 142 -0.02 9.88 -4.33
N GLU A 143 -1.04 10.71 -4.13
CA GLU A 143 -1.27 11.42 -2.86
C GLU A 143 -1.70 10.47 -1.74
N SER A 144 -2.57 9.50 -2.03
CA SER A 144 -2.97 8.45 -1.08
C SER A 144 -1.79 7.60 -0.62
N VAL A 145 -0.86 7.27 -1.52
CA VAL A 145 0.33 6.46 -1.19
C VAL A 145 1.33 7.25 -0.35
N ARG A 146 1.49 8.57 -0.59
CA ARG A 146 2.35 9.43 0.23
C ARG A 146 1.84 9.64 1.66
N ALA A 147 0.54 9.50 1.88
CA ALA A 147 -0.10 9.69 3.18
C ALA A 147 -0.13 8.42 4.06
N ALA A 148 0.20 7.25 3.50
CA ALA A 148 0.22 5.95 4.18
C ALA A 148 1.62 5.61 4.70
#